data_AF-A0A847HFJ4-F1
#
_entry.id   AF-A0A847HFJ4-F1
#
_cell.length_a   1.000
_cell.length_b   1.000
_cell.length_c   1.000
_cell.angle_alpha   90.00
_cell.angle_beta   90.00
_cell.angle_gamma   90.00
#
_symmetry.space_group_name_H-M   'P 1'
#
loop_
_entity.id
_entity.type
_entity.pdbx_description
1 polymer ?
#
loop_
_entity_poly.entity_id
_entity_poly.type
_entity_poly.pdbx_seq_one_letter_code
_entity_poly.pdbx_strand_id
1 'polypeptide(L)' 'QELVKRSGILVFASHSNDFLAQLCNTALWIDHGHVRKAGLVDEVVEAYEGKGAGDYVRSLLQRFDEDGQPTPSP' A
#
# COMPACT_ATOMS: atom_id res chain seq x y z
N GLN A 1 4.25 -16.11 1.90
CA GLN A 1 4.19 -14.94 1.01
C GLN A 1 5.25 -15.07 -0.09
N GLU A 2 5.01 -15.91 -1.10
CA GLU A 2 6.06 -16.26 -2.09
C GLU A 2 5.75 -15.79 -3.52
N LEU A 3 4.56 -15.26 -3.74
CA LEU A 3 4.16 -14.68 -5.03
C LEU A 3 4.87 -13.35 -5.31
N VAL A 4 5.06 -12.50 -4.29
CA VAL A 4 5.69 -11.18 -4.44
C VAL A 4 7.21 -11.29 -4.59
N LYS A 5 7.86 -12.20 -3.84
CA LYS A 5 9.32 -12.33 -3.81
C LYS A 5 9.94 -12.84 -5.12
N ARG A 6 9.14 -13.47 -6.00
CA ARG A 6 9.58 -13.95 -7.34
C ARG A 6 9.05 -13.13 -8.51
N SER A 7 8.14 -12.18 -8.28
CA SER A 7 7.58 -11.34 -9.32
C SER A 7 8.34 -10.02 -9.42
N GLY A 8 8.69 -9.59 -10.64
CA GLY A 8 9.29 -8.26 -10.83
C GLY A 8 8.33 -7.11 -10.51
N ILE A 9 7.02 -7.28 -10.75
CA ILE A 9 5.96 -6.29 -10.51
C ILE A 9 4.66 -7.03 -10.16
N LEU A 10 3.97 -6.59 -9.10
CA LEU A 10 2.59 -6.96 -8.77
C LEU A 10 1.66 -5.78 -9.06
N VAL A 11 0.63 -5.98 -9.88
CA VAL A 11 -0.46 -5.02 -10.08
C VAL A 11 -1.70 -5.55 -9.38
N PHE A 12 -2.21 -4.79 -8.41
CA PHE A 12 -3.33 -5.20 -7.57
C PHE A 12 -4.32 -4.05 -7.41
N ALA A 13 -5.61 -4.35 -7.57
CA ALA A 13 -6.71 -3.39 -7.42
C ALA A 13 -7.69 -3.92 -6.37
N SER A 14 -7.96 -3.11 -5.34
CA SER A 14 -8.82 -3.47 -4.22
C SER A 14 -9.43 -2.22 -3.59
N HIS A 15 -10.58 -2.39 -2.93
CA HIS A 15 -11.23 -1.38 -2.09
C HIS A 15 -10.89 -1.54 -0.60
N SER A 16 -10.05 -2.52 -0.25
CA SER A 16 -9.62 -2.75 1.13
C SER A 16 -8.25 -2.13 1.34
N ASN A 17 -8.20 -1.16 2.24
CA ASN A 17 -6.98 -0.46 2.63
C ASN A 17 -5.96 -1.40 3.27
N ASP A 18 -6.40 -2.44 3.98
CA ASP A 18 -5.54 -3.49 4.55
C ASP A 18 -4.76 -4.26 3.48
N PHE A 19 -5.45 -4.73 2.44
CA PHE A 19 -4.78 -5.44 1.35
C PHE A 19 -3.91 -4.51 0.50
N LEU A 20 -4.31 -3.25 0.33
CA LEU A 20 -3.49 -2.25 -0.36
C LEU A 20 -2.18 -2.00 0.42
N ALA A 21 -2.27 -1.79 1.73
CA ALA A 21 -1.10 -1.58 2.59
C ALA A 21 -0.19 -2.82 2.65
N GLN A 22 -0.77 -4.02 2.67
CA GLN A 22 0.00 -5.26 2.78
C GLN A 22 0.74 -5.63 1.49
N LEU A 23 0.16 -5.34 0.31
CA LEU A 23 0.63 -5.87 -0.97
C LEU A 23 1.27 -4.81 -1.88
N CYS A 24 1.00 -3.53 -1.66
CA CYS A 24 1.43 -2.44 -2.52
C CYS A 24 2.28 -1.42 -1.75
N ASN A 25 3.40 -1.02 -2.33
CA ASN A 25 4.20 0.12 -1.86
C ASN A 25 3.80 1.44 -2.55
N THR A 26 3.20 1.34 -3.74
CA THR A 26 2.82 2.46 -4.60
C THR A 26 1.42 2.20 -5.16
N ALA A 27 0.73 3.27 -5.51
CA ALA A 27 -0.61 3.22 -6.06
C ALA A 27 -0.81 4.21 -7.21
N LEU A 28 -1.82 3.91 -8.04
CA LEU A 28 -2.26 4.72 -9.16
C LEU A 28 -3.77 4.94 -9.02
N TRP A 29 -4.20 6.19 -8.81
CA TRP A 29 -5.60 6.55 -8.85
C TRP A 29 -6.01 6.96 -10.26
N ILE A 30 -6.98 6.23 -10.81
CA ILE A 30 -7.60 6.49 -12.11
C ILE A 30 -9.05 6.90 -11.89
N ASP A 31 -9.46 7.98 -12.54
CA ASP A 31 -10.83 8.48 -12.53
C ASP A 31 -11.24 8.83 -13.97
N HIS A 32 -12.36 8.27 -14.42
CA HIS A 32 -12.90 8.46 -15.78
C HIS A 32 -11.85 8.26 -16.91
N GLY A 33 -10.97 7.28 -16.76
CA GLY A 33 -9.92 6.97 -17.75
C GLY A 33 -8.68 7.88 -17.68
N HIS A 34 -8.61 8.78 -16.70
CA HIS A 34 -7.46 9.66 -16.49
C HIS A 34 -6.73 9.33 -15.18
N VAL A 35 -5.40 9.32 -15.23
CA VAL A 35 -4.57 9.25 -14.02
C VAL A 35 -4.72 10.56 -13.25
N ARG A 36 -5.23 10.48 -12.03
CA ARG A 36 -5.37 11.62 -11.13
C ARG A 36 -4.14 11.80 -10.23
N LYS A 37 -3.60 10.69 -9.71
CA LYS A 37 -2.39 10.68 -8.88
C LYS A 37 -1.68 9.34 -8.98
N ALA A 38 -0.36 9.38 -8.95
CA ALA A 38 0.51 8.22 -8.76
C ALA A 38 1.51 8.56 -7.65
N GLY A 39 1.82 7.60 -6.78
CA GLY A 39 2.72 7.84 -5.65
C GLY A 39 2.70 6.70 -4.65
N LEU A 40 3.09 7.00 -3.41
CA LEU A 40 2.97 6.06 -2.30
C LEU A 40 1.50 5.70 -2.05
N VAL A 41 1.26 4.47 -1.60
CA VAL A 41 -0.11 3.97 -1.41
C VAL A 41 -0.90 4.81 -0.41
N ASP A 42 -0.27 5.25 0.68
CA ASP A 42 -0.89 6.09 1.71
C ASP A 42 -1.26 7.47 1.19
N GLU A 43 -0.37 8.12 0.42
CA GLU A 43 -0.65 9.43 -0.17
C GLU A 43 -1.76 9.39 -1.21
N VAL A 44 -1.82 8.31 -2.00
CA VAL A 44 -2.83 8.15 -3.04
C VAL A 44 -4.19 7.85 -2.42
N VAL A 45 -4.24 6.97 -1.40
CA VAL A 45 -5.46 6.71 -0.63
C VAL A 45 -5.92 7.96 0.11
N GLU A 46 -5.00 8.74 0.70
CA GLU A 46 -5.33 10.02 1.32
C GLU A 46 -5.97 11.00 0.33
N ALA A 47 -5.42 11.11 -0.88
CA ALA A 47 -5.96 11.98 -1.92
C ALA A 47 -7.32 11.51 -2.46
N TYR A 48 -7.59 10.20 -2.43
CA TYR A 48 -8.82 9.59 -2.94
C TYR A 48 -9.96 9.54 -1.91
N GLU A 49 -9.68 9.09 -0.68
CA GLU A 49 -10.66 8.84 0.39
C GLU A 49 -10.58 9.86 1.54
N GLY A 50 -9.52 10.67 1.59
CA GLY A 50 -9.29 11.71 2.59
C GLY A 50 -8.32 11.30 3.71
N LYS A 51 -8.05 12.27 4.60
CA LYS A 51 -7.00 12.17 5.63
C LYS A 51 -7.13 10.94 6.53
N GLY A 52 -8.35 10.58 6.95
CA GLY A 52 -8.57 9.44 7.85
C GLY A 52 -8.14 8.10 7.25
N ALA A 53 -8.40 7.90 5.96
CA ALA A 53 -7.97 6.70 5.24
C ALA A 53 -6.45 6.67 5.06
N GLY A 54 -5.84 7.81 4.72
CA GLY A 54 -4.38 7.96 4.64
C GLY A 54 -3.68 7.64 5.96
N ASP A 55 -4.17 8.20 7.07
CA ASP A 55 -3.65 7.93 8.42
C ASP A 55 -3.77 6.44 8.78
N TYR A 56 -4.89 5.80 8.42
CA TYR A 56 -5.09 4.37 8.64
C TYR A 56 -4.08 3.52 7.85
N VAL A 57 -3.91 3.80 6.56
CA VAL A 57 -2.93 3.09 5.71
C VAL A 57 -1.51 3.27 6.23
N ARG A 58 -1.10 4.48 6.65
CA ARG A 58 0.21 4.70 7.29
C ARG A 58 0.42 3.82 8.52
N SER A 59 -0.59 3.69 9.37
CA SER A 59 -0.51 2.83 10.55
C SER A 59 -0.34 1.35 10.21
N LEU A 60 -0.99 0.89 9.13
CA LEU A 60 -0.87 -0.50 8.66
C LEU A 60 0.50 -0.78 8.05
N LEU A 61 1.01 0.14 7.23
CA LEU A 61 2.36 0.03 6.65
C LEU A 61 3.41 -0.11 7.76
N GLN A 62 3.34 0.73 8.79
CA GLN A 62 4.26 0.65 9.93
C GLN A 62 4.21 -0.73 10.62
N ARG A 63 3.02 -1.28 10.83
CA ARG A 63 2.85 -2.60 11.46
C ARG A 63 3.42 -3.74 10.61
N PHE A 64 3.18 -3.70 9.30
CA PHE A 64 3.70 -4.73 8.39
C PHE A 64 5.22 -4.67 8.21
N ASP A 65 5.82 -3.48 8.29
CA ASP A 65 7.27 -3.31 8.30
C ASP A 65 7.90 -3.86 9.60
N GLU A 66 7.23 -3.69 10.75
CA GLU A 66 7.63 -4.26 12.04
C GLU A 66 7.56 -5.80 12.04
N ASP A 67 6.48 -6.37 11.51
CA ASP A 67 6.32 -7.84 11.37
C ASP A 67 7.31 -8.47 10.37
N GLY A 68 7.92 -7.65 9.50
CA GLY A 68 8.92 -8.07 8.52
C GLY A 68 10.38 -8.00 9.01
N GLN A 69 10.65 -7.44 10.19
CA GLN A 69 12.00 -7.36 10.74
C GLN A 69 12.44 -8.73 11.29
N PRO A 70 13.61 -9.28 10.89
CA PRO A 70 14.20 -10.39 11.61
C PRO A 70 14.48 -9.92 13.04
N THR A 71 13.98 -10.66 14.02
CA THR A 71 14.34 -10.46 15.44
C THR A 71 15.85 -10.27 15.54
N PRO A 72 16.37 -9.20 16.18
CA PRO A 72 17.80 -9.09 16.39
C PRO A 72 18.24 -10.33 17.18
N SER A 73 19.08 -11.15 16.54
CA SER A 73 19.67 -12.30 17.20
C SER A 73 20.54 -11.79 18.36
N PRO A 74 20.48 -12.43 19.54
CA PRO A 74 21.33 -12.06 20.67
C PRO A 74 22.83 -12.22 20.34
#